data_AF-Q4T0T0-F1
#
_entry.id   AF-Q4T0T0-F1
#
_cell.length_a   1.000
_cell.length_b   1.000
_cell.length_c   1.000
_cell.angle_alpha   90.00
_cell.angle_beta   90.00
_cell.angle_gamma   90.00
#
_symmetry.space_group_name_H-M   'P 1'
#
loop_
_entity.id
_entity.type
_entity.pdbx_description
1 polymer ?
#
loop_
_entity_poly.entity_id
_entity_poly.type
_entity_poly.pdbx_seq_one_letter_code
_entity_poly.pdbx_strand_id
1 'polypeptide(L)'
;DGTVRLVGGAVSHKGRLEIFYHGQWGTVCDDGWTDSNTQVVCRQLGYRLGETLVSEVSRHHQFPSLWDGVRSYSFRRCELHRKRA
;
A
#
# COMPACT_ATOMS: atom_id res chain seq x y z
N ASP A 1 2.04 -15.79 -4.93
CA ASP A 1 1.25 -14.85 -4.09
C ASP A 1 2.16 -14.05 -3.18
N GLY A 2 1.82 -12.79 -2.89
CA GLY A 2 2.63 -11.88 -2.07
C GLY A 2 3.24 -10.68 -2.81
N THR A 3 2.81 -10.39 -4.04
CA THR A 3 3.25 -9.19 -4.78
C THR A 3 2.54 -7.95 -4.25
N VAL A 4 3.26 -6.84 -4.14
CA VAL A 4 2.71 -5.54 -3.70
C VAL A 4 2.87 -4.48 -4.78
N ARG A 5 1.93 -3.54 -4.88
CA ARG A 5 1.98 -2.41 -5.82
C ARG A 5 1.33 -1.15 -5.26
N LEU A 6 1.72 0.00 -5.82
CA LEU A 6 1.04 1.28 -5.61
C LEU A 6 0.21 1.64 -6.84
N VAL A 7 -1.06 2.00 -6.64
CA VAL A 7 -2.00 2.34 -7.72
C VAL A 7 -2.64 3.70 -7.48
N GLY A 8 -2.88 4.47 -8.55
CA GLY A 8 -3.65 5.71 -8.49
C GLY A 8 -2.94 6.89 -7.81
N GLY A 9 -1.63 6.82 -7.59
CA GLY A 9 -0.84 7.99 -7.19
C GLY A 9 -0.33 8.79 -8.40
N ALA A 10 -0.08 10.07 -8.17
CA ALA A 10 0.46 10.98 -9.19
C ALA A 10 1.91 10.68 -9.59
N VAL A 11 2.63 9.92 -8.77
CA VAL A 11 4.05 9.56 -8.94
C VAL A 11 4.27 8.11 -8.49
N SER A 12 5.32 7.46 -8.99
CA SER A 12 5.58 6.02 -8.74
C SER A 12 5.72 5.63 -7.27
N HIS A 13 6.04 6.59 -6.41
CA HIS A 13 6.24 6.43 -4.98
C HIS A 13 5.07 6.91 -4.12
N LYS A 14 3.92 7.14 -4.75
CA LYS A 14 2.69 7.55 -4.11
C LYS A 14 1.56 6.68 -4.64
N GLY A 15 0.56 6.41 -3.82
CA GLY A 15 -0.64 5.71 -4.27
C GLY A 15 -1.18 4.73 -3.26
N ARG A 16 -2.29 4.10 -3.65
CA ARG A 16 -2.98 3.08 -2.87
C ARG A 16 -2.18 1.78 -2.83
N LEU A 17 -1.97 1.21 -1.64
CA LEU A 17 -1.39 -0.13 -1.50
C LEU A 17 -2.36 -1.21 -1.97
N GLU A 18 -1.90 -2.06 -2.87
CA GLU A 18 -2.59 -3.31 -3.22
C GLU A 18 -1.65 -4.51 -3.10
N ILE A 19 -2.18 -5.64 -2.63
CA ILE A 19 -1.48 -6.91 -2.47
C ILE A 19 -2.16 -7.98 -3.31
N PHE A 20 -1.36 -8.82 -3.97
CA PHE A 20 -1.83 -9.98 -4.71
C PHE A 20 -1.85 -11.23 -3.83
N TYR A 21 -3.04 -11.75 -3.54
CA TYR A 21 -3.27 -12.89 -2.67
C TYR A 21 -4.41 -13.75 -3.25
N HIS A 22 -4.20 -15.07 -3.35
CA HIS A 22 -5.15 -16.03 -3.94
C HIS A 22 -5.67 -15.63 -5.33
N GLY A 23 -4.76 -15.23 -6.22
CA GLY A 23 -5.14 -14.89 -7.60
C GLY A 23 -5.83 -13.54 -7.78
N GLN A 24 -5.96 -12.73 -6.72
CA GLN A 24 -6.70 -11.46 -6.75
C GLN A 24 -5.92 -10.31 -6.10
N TRP A 25 -6.15 -9.09 -6.57
CA TRP A 25 -5.63 -7.86 -5.97
C TRP A 25 -6.61 -7.32 -4.93
N GLY A 26 -6.11 -7.04 -3.72
CA GLY A 26 -6.89 -6.47 -2.62
C GLY A 26 -6.12 -5.40 -1.87
N THR A 27 -6.82 -4.63 -1.04
CA THR A 27 -6.25 -3.61 -0.13
C THR A 27 -5.95 -4.21 1.25
N VAL A 28 -5.29 -3.47 2.14
CA VAL A 28 -4.92 -3.96 3.50
C VAL A 28 -5.67 -3.16 4.57
N CYS A 29 -6.31 -3.85 5.52
CA CYS A 29 -7.10 -3.20 6.58
C CYS A 29 -6.25 -2.25 7.41
N ASP A 30 -6.89 -1.18 7.92
CA ASP A 30 -6.18 -0.17 8.69
C ASP A 30 -5.95 -0.47 10.16
N ASP A 31 -6.66 -1.47 10.68
CA ASP A 31 -6.55 -1.89 12.06
C ASP A 31 -5.13 -2.38 12.38
N GLY A 32 -4.39 -1.57 13.15
CA GLY A 32 -3.04 -1.92 13.62
C GLY A 32 -1.90 -1.66 12.63
N TRP A 33 -2.15 -0.98 11.51
CA TRP A 33 -1.06 -0.55 10.63
C TRP A 33 -0.22 0.55 11.28
N THR A 34 1.09 0.42 11.15
CA THR A 34 2.07 1.36 11.70
C THR A 34 3.02 1.86 10.61
N ASP A 35 3.77 2.92 10.89
CA ASP A 35 4.82 3.38 9.99
C ASP A 35 5.90 2.32 9.74
N SER A 36 6.09 1.38 10.67
CA SER A 36 6.96 0.21 10.46
C SER A 36 6.44 -0.67 9.32
N ASN A 37 5.12 -0.89 9.23
CA ASN A 37 4.51 -1.63 8.12
C ASN A 37 4.73 -0.89 6.80
N THR A 38 4.58 0.43 6.80
CA THR A 38 4.88 1.27 5.63
C THR A 38 6.33 1.16 5.18
N GLN A 39 7.28 1.18 6.12
CA GLN A 39 8.69 1.02 5.78
C GLN A 39 8.97 -0.34 5.13
N VAL A 40 8.34 -1.42 5.61
CA VAL A 40 8.47 -2.75 5.00
C VAL A 40 7.96 -2.74 3.55
N VAL A 41 6.78 -2.18 3.31
CA VAL A 41 6.20 -2.10 1.95
C VAL A 41 7.04 -1.23 1.02
N CYS A 42 7.46 -0.05 1.48
CA CYS A 42 8.34 0.81 0.68
C CYS A 42 9.65 0.07 0.35
N ARG A 43 10.24 -0.70 1.29
CA ARG A 43 11.43 -1.53 1.00
C ARG A 43 11.16 -2.66 0.01
N GLN A 44 10.02 -3.34 0.10
CA GLN A 44 9.62 -4.37 -0.87
C GLN A 44 9.45 -3.81 -2.28
N LEU A 45 9.03 -2.56 -2.39
CA LEU A 45 8.92 -1.82 -3.64
C LEU A 45 10.25 -1.16 -4.10
N GLY A 46 11.33 -1.31 -3.33
CA GLY A 46 12.67 -0.81 -3.67
C GLY A 46 13.01 0.60 -3.16
N TYR A 47 12.19 1.16 -2.26
CA TYR A 47 12.39 2.46 -1.61
C TYR A 47 13.08 2.32 -0.24
N ARG A 48 13.72 3.38 0.24
CA ARG A 48 14.45 3.32 1.53
C ARG A 48 13.56 3.59 2.74
N LEU A 49 12.67 4.55 2.61
CA LEU A 49 11.82 5.06 3.68
C LEU A 49 10.42 5.35 3.13
N GLY A 50 9.46 5.40 4.04
CA GLY A 50 8.05 5.60 3.72
C GLY A 50 7.28 6.17 4.90
N GLU A 51 6.28 7.01 4.61
CA GLU A 51 5.36 7.56 5.61
C GLU A 51 3.91 7.19 5.26
N THR A 52 3.19 6.70 6.27
CA THR A 52 1.77 6.34 6.14
C THR A 52 0.94 7.60 6.16
N LEU A 53 0.04 7.78 5.19
CA LEU A 53 -0.99 8.81 5.32
C LEU A 53 -2.35 8.19 5.06
N VAL A 54 -3.19 8.24 6.09
CA VAL A 54 -4.59 7.84 5.95
C VAL A 54 -5.28 8.98 5.21
N SER A 55 -5.31 8.90 3.88
CA SER A 55 -6.28 9.69 3.12
C SER A 55 -7.57 8.89 3.11
N GLU A 56 -8.52 9.24 3.97
CA GLU A 56 -9.88 8.69 3.90
C GLU A 56 -10.44 8.90 2.50
N VAL A 57 -10.47 7.86 1.68
CA VAL A 57 -11.31 7.83 0.48
C VAL A 57 -11.80 6.41 0.24
N SER A 58 -13.12 6.32 0.12
CA SER A 58 -13.95 5.22 -0.38
C SER A 58 -14.30 4.10 0.60
N ARG A 59 -15.39 4.33 1.34
CA ARG A 59 -16.42 3.31 1.58
C ARG A 59 -16.86 2.76 0.22
N HIS A 60 -16.23 1.70 -0.28
CA HIS A 60 -16.71 0.98 -1.45
C HIS A 60 -16.60 -0.51 -1.20
N HIS A 61 -17.77 -1.14 -1.08
CA HIS A 61 -18.01 -2.58 -0.96
C HIS A 61 -17.73 -3.31 -2.29
N GLN A 62 -16.58 -3.08 -2.91
CA GLN A 62 -16.23 -3.71 -4.18
C GLN A 62 -15.08 -4.70 -4.03
N PHE A 63 -15.09 -5.53 -2.98
CA PHE A 63 -14.11 -6.60 -2.84
C PHE A 63 -14.76 -7.93 -2.42
N PRO A 64 -14.23 -9.07 -2.87
CA PRO A 64 -14.72 -10.39 -2.48
C PRO A 64 -14.54 -10.61 -0.98
N SER A 65 -15.39 -11.47 -0.40
CA SER A 65 -15.57 -11.72 1.05
C SER A 65 -14.31 -12.06 1.87
N LEU A 66 -13.17 -12.26 1.22
CA LEU A 66 -11.85 -12.36 1.88
C LEU A 66 -11.35 -11.01 2.44
N TRP A 67 -11.94 -9.88 2.02
CA TRP A 67 -11.49 -8.53 2.35
C TRP A 67 -12.58 -7.66 2.99
N ASP A 68 -13.55 -8.27 3.67
CA ASP A 68 -14.58 -7.53 4.41
C ASP A 68 -13.92 -6.73 5.56
N GLY A 69 -14.17 -5.41 5.59
CA GLY A 69 -13.64 -4.48 6.60
C GLY A 69 -12.36 -3.73 6.21
N VAL A 70 -11.85 -3.94 5.00
CA VAL A 70 -10.55 -3.39 4.60
C VAL A 70 -10.64 -1.91 4.18
N ARG A 71 -9.84 -1.05 4.81
CA ARG A 71 -9.59 0.33 4.35
C ARG A 71 -8.40 0.38 3.39
N SER A 72 -8.30 1.46 2.62
CA SER A 72 -7.24 1.65 1.63
C SER A 72 -6.15 2.57 2.17
N TYR A 73 -4.89 2.12 2.18
CA TYR A 73 -3.72 2.96 2.50
C TYR A 73 -3.22 3.75 1.31
N SER A 74 -2.94 5.04 1.49
CA SER A 74 -2.26 5.88 0.49
C SER A 74 -0.95 6.43 1.04
N PHE A 75 0.19 6.08 0.45
CA PHE A 75 1.47 6.66 0.88
C PHE A 75 1.69 7.98 0.14
N ARG A 76 2.04 9.10 0.80
CA ARG A 76 2.44 10.32 0.05
C ARG A 76 3.91 10.32 -0.37
N ARG A 77 4.77 9.52 0.29
CA ARG A 77 6.21 9.50 0.03
C ARG A 77 6.83 8.15 0.38
N CYS A 78 7.00 7.25 -0.60
CA CYS A 78 8.08 6.27 -0.54
C CYS A 78 9.35 6.87 -1.19
N GLU A 79 10.25 7.47 -0.41
CA GLU A 79 11.40 8.18 -0.99
C GLU A 79 12.32 7.25 -1.80
N LEU A 80 12.44 7.55 -3.10
CA LEU A 80 13.25 6.87 -4.09
C LEU A 80 14.69 7.39 -3.99
N HIS A 81 15.31 7.23 -2.83
CA HIS A 81 16.76 7.11 -2.85
C HIS A 81 17.06 5.72 -3.45
N ARG A 82 16.89 5.58 -4.77
CA ARG A 82 17.43 4.48 -5.58
C ARG A 82 18.78 4.16 -4.97
N LYS A 83 19.02 2.91 -4.58
CA LYS A 83 20.37 2.49 -4.20
C LYS A 83 21.30 3.12 -5.25
N ARG A 84 22.18 4.04 -4.85
CA ARG A 84 23.37 4.23 -5.67
C ARG A 84 24.00 2.84 -5.65
N ALA A 85 24.21 2.29 -6.84
CA ALA A 85 24.89 1.02 -7.04
C ALA A 85 26.16 0.96 -6.18
#